data_AF-A0A256LDF4-F1
#
_entry.id   AF-A0A256LDF4-F1
#
_cell.length_a   1.000
_cell.length_b   1.000
_cell.length_c   1.000
_cell.angle_alpha   90.00
_cell.angle_beta   90.00
_cell.angle_gamma   90.00
#
_symmetry.space_group_name_H-M   'P 1'
#
loop_
_entity.id
_entity.type
_entity.pdbx_description
1 polymer ?
#
loop_
_entity_poly.entity_id
_entity_poly.type
_entity_poly.pdbx_seq_one_letter_code
_entity_poly.pdbx_strand_id
1 'polypeptide(L)' 'MKIKTFVQKANNIDEHVNNWLDKHQNLKITNCHMNSQWITTDLIATKTCMVTMILEYEEEKKDQDAR' A
#
# COMPACT_ATOMS: atom_id res chain seq x y z
N MET A 1 -10.05 12.26 -4.12
CA MET A 1 -9.80 10.90 -3.59
C MET A 1 -9.16 10.01 -4.65
N LYS A 2 -8.01 9.41 -4.31
CA LYS A 2 -7.25 8.44 -5.10
C LYS A 2 -7.09 7.15 -4.29
N ILE A 3 -6.89 6.02 -4.98
CA ILE A 3 -6.72 4.71 -4.34
C ILE A 3 -5.38 4.12 -4.78
N LYS A 4 -4.62 3.57 -3.84
CA LYS A 4 -3.40 2.79 -4.10
C LYS A 4 -3.52 1.43 -3.44
N THR A 5 -3.42 0.38 -4.25
CA THR A 5 -3.43 -1.00 -3.79
C THR A 5 -2.01 -1.58 -3.83
N PHE A 6 -1.64 -2.29 -2.76
CA PHE A 6 -0.43 -3.07 -2.64
C PHE A 6 -0.82 -4.53 -2.43
N VAL A 7 -0.19 -5.45 -3.16
CA VAL A 7 -0.39 -6.89 -2.99
C VAL A 7 0.98 -7.51 -2.89
N GLN A 8 1.33 -8.04 -1.72
CA GLN A 8 2.66 -8.57 -1.48
C GLN A 8 2.68 -9.63 -0.37
N LYS A 9 3.72 -10.46 -0.34
CA LYS A 9 3.98 -11.34 0.81
C LYS A 9 4.06 -10.52 2.09
N ALA A 10 3.51 -11.03 3.19
CA ALA A 10 3.49 -10.33 4.49
C ALA A 10 4.86 -9.80 4.90
N ASN A 11 5.93 -10.55 4.62
CA ASN A 11 7.30 -10.22 4.98
C ASN A 11 7.84 -8.95 4.28
N ASN A 12 7.24 -8.55 3.17
CA ASN A 12 7.76 -7.50 2.28
C ASN A 12 6.75 -6.35 2.11
N ILE A 13 5.58 -6.38 2.78
CA ILE A 13 4.54 -5.37 2.57
C ILE A 13 4.97 -4.00 3.09
N ASP A 14 5.58 -3.94 4.28
CA ASP A 14 5.99 -2.69 4.93
C ASP A 14 7.03 -1.94 4.09
N GLU A 15 8.07 -2.64 3.64
CA GLU A 15 9.10 -2.07 2.77
C GLU A 15 8.48 -1.51 1.47
N HIS A 16 7.55 -2.25 0.88
CA HIS A 16 6.93 -1.84 -0.39
C HIS A 16 6.03 -0.61 -0.25
N VAL A 17 5.29 -0.53 0.87
CA VAL A 17 4.42 0.62 1.19
C VAL A 17 5.28 1.85 1.53
N ASN A 18 6.29 1.70 2.39
CA ASN A 18 7.18 2.79 2.80
C ASN A 18 7.93 3.40 1.60
N ASN A 19 8.48 2.56 0.73
CA ASN A 19 9.14 3.00 -0.50
C ASN A 19 8.22 3.82 -1.42
N TRP A 20 6.90 3.57 -1.38
CA TRP A 20 5.93 4.37 -2.13
C TRP A 20 5.60 5.67 -1.42
N LEU A 21 5.40 5.64 -0.09
CA LEU A 21 5.13 6.84 0.72
C LEU A 21 6.28 7.84 0.67
N ASP A 22 7.54 7.39 0.69
CA ASP A 22 8.72 8.24 0.57
C ASP A 22 8.75 9.07 -0.72
N LYS A 23 8.16 8.53 -1.80
CA LYS A 23 8.07 9.20 -3.11
C LYS A 23 6.86 10.13 -3.23
N HIS A 24 5.90 10.03 -2.31
CA HIS A 24 4.64 10.78 -2.35
C HIS A 24 4.40 11.46 -1.01
N GLN A 25 5.25 12.43 -0.67
CA GLN A 25 5.20 13.09 0.65
C GLN A 25 4.04 14.09 0.83
N ASN A 26 3.34 14.47 -0.25
CA ASN A 26 2.22 15.41 -0.24
C ASN A 26 0.87 14.69 -0.33
N LEU A 27 0.71 13.57 0.37
CA LEU A 27 -0.57 12.87 0.46
C LEU A 27 -1.09 12.86 1.88
N LYS A 28 -2.41 12.94 1.98
CA LYS A 28 -3.17 12.71 3.19
C LYS A 28 -3.91 11.40 3.03
N ILE A 29 -3.49 10.37 3.76
CA ILE A 29 -4.20 9.09 3.80
C ILE A 29 -5.52 9.32 4.52
N THR A 30 -6.63 9.08 3.83
CA THR A 30 -7.99 9.22 4.38
C THR A 30 -8.51 7.90 4.94
N ASN A 31 -8.06 6.78 4.39
CA ASN A 31 -8.47 5.46 4.82
C ASN A 31 -7.40 4.41 4.50
N CYS A 32 -7.36 3.35 5.30
CA CYS A 32 -6.43 2.25 5.14
C CYS A 32 -7.15 0.93 5.42
N HIS A 33 -7.28 0.10 4.40
CA HIS A 33 -7.82 -1.25 4.52
C HIS A 33 -6.72 -2.27 4.29
N MET A 34 -6.67 -3.30 5.14
CA MET A 34 -5.71 -4.38 5.02
C MET A 34 -6.47 -5.71 5.11
N ASN A 35 -6.16 -6.61 4.19
CA ASN A 35 -6.62 -7.98 4.20
C ASN A 35 -5.42 -8.92 4.04
N SER A 36 -5.46 -10.08 4.67
CA SER A 36 -4.43 -11.09 4.54
C SER A 36 -5.05 -12.44 4.24
N GLN A 37 -4.44 -13.18 3.33
CA GLN A 37 -4.90 -14.50 2.91
C GLN A 37 -3.72 -15.46 2.80
N TRP A 38 -3.88 -16.65 3.37
CA TRP A 38 -2.96 -17.74 3.13
C TRP A 38 -3.25 -18.36 1.76
N ILE A 39 -2.24 -18.37 0.90
CA ILE A 39 -2.30 -19.03 -0.40
C ILE A 39 -1.32 -20.20 -0.42
N THR A 40 -1.70 -21.24 -1.14
CA THR A 40 -0.82 -22.37 -1.42
C THR A 40 -0.14 -22.11 -2.76
N THR A 41 1.17 -21.92 -2.72
CA THR A 41 2.01 -21.81 -3.92
C THR A 41 2.69 -23.15 -4.16
N ASP A 42 2.38 -23.77 -5.30
CA ASP A 42 2.93 -25.01 -5.85
C ASP A 42 2.43 -26.36 -5.29
N LEU A 43 2.70 -27.41 -6.08
CA LEU A 43 2.41 -28.83 -5.83
C LEU A 43 3.02 -29.37 -4.51
N ILE A 44 4.02 -28.69 -3.94
CA ILE A 44 4.70 -29.06 -2.68
C ILE A 44 4.05 -28.37 -1.46
N ALA A 45 2.89 -27.72 -1.65
CA ALA A 45 2.09 -27.12 -0.58
C ALA A 45 2.81 -26.06 0.28
N THR A 46 3.59 -25.19 -0.35
CA THR A 46 4.17 -24.03 0.35
C THR A 46 3.05 -23.04 0.68
N LYS A 47 2.77 -22.83 1.98
CA LYS A 47 1.82 -21.81 2.42
C LYS A 47 2.52 -20.46 2.53
N THR A 48 2.07 -19.48 1.76
CA THR A 48 2.55 -18.11 1.82
C THR A 48 1.39 -17.20 2.27
N CYS A 49 1.66 -16.30 3.22
CA CYS A 49 0.70 -15.26 3.57
C CYS A 49 0.85 -14.08 2.60
N MET A 50 -0.19 -13.82 1.82
CA MET A 50 -0.31 -12.64 0.98
C MET A 50 -1.13 -11.58 1.69
N VAL A 51 -0.65 -10.34 1.65
CA VAL A 51 -1.31 -9.18 2.19
C VAL A 51 -1.74 -8.27 1.04
N THR A 52 -2.98 -7.84 1.08
CA THR A 52 -3.53 -6.78 0.24
C THR A 52 -3.79 -5.57 1.12
N MET A 53 -3.11 -4.46 0.84
CA MET A 53 -3.32 -3.18 1.50
C MET A 53 -3.88 -2.17 0.50
N ILE A 54 -4.94 -1.47 0.87
CA ILE A 54 -5.61 -0.46 0.06
C ILE A 54 -5.54 0.85 0.85
N LEU A 55 -4.84 1.83 0.29
CA LEU A 55 -4.79 3.20 0.79
C LEU A 55 -5.73 4.07 -0.04
N GLU A 56 -6.66 4.75 0.64
CA GLU A 56 -7.39 5.87 0.06
C GLU A 56 -6.69 7.15 0.52
N TYR A 57 -6.43 8.06 -0.40
CA TYR A 57 -5.70 9.28 -0.09
C TYR A 57 -6.14 10.45 -0.97
N GLU A 58 -5.80 11.64 -0.50
CA GLU A 58 -5.90 12.88 -1.25
C GLU A 58 -4.51 13.49 -1.41
N GLU A 59 -4.24 14.13 -2.54
CA GLU A 59 -3.01 14.90 -2.70
C GLU A 59 -3.24 16.29 -2.11
N GLU A 60 -2.42 16.67 -1.16
CA GLU A 60 -2.39 18.04 -0.68
C GLU A 60 -1.80 18.89 -1.80
N LYS A 61 -2.56 19.91 -2.22
CA LYS A 61 -2.03 20.93 -3.13
C LYS A 61 -0.84 21.56 -2.42
N LYS A 62 0.33 21.51 -3.05
CA LYS A 62 1.41 22.41 -2.65
C LYS A 62 0.86 23.82 -2.86
N ASP A 63 0.72 24.60 -1.80
CA ASP A 63 0.48 26.03 -1.90
C ASP A 63 1.71 26.68 -2.56
N GLN A 64 1.78 26.57 -3.88
CA GLN A 64 2.60 27.37 -4.77
C GLN A 64 1.62 28.02 -5.73
N ASP A 65 1.01 29.13 -5.28
CA ASP A 65 0.61 30.29 -6.09
C ASP A 65 -0.26 31.24 -5.26
N ALA A 66 0.31 31.73 -4.15
CA ALA A 66 -0.13 32.94 -3.48
C ALA A 66 1.06 33.91 -3.42
N ARG A 67 1.49 34.42 -4.58
CA ARG A 67 2.36 35.59 -4.69
C ARG A 67 1.93 36.44 -5.88
#